data_AF-A0A966T1M4-F1
#
_entry.id   AF-A0A966T1M4-F1
#
_cell.length_a   1.000
_cell.length_b   1.000
_cell.length_c   1.000
_cell.angle_alpha   90.00
_cell.angle_beta   90.00
_cell.angle_gamma   90.00
#
_symmetry.space_group_name_H-M   'P 1'
#
loop_
_entity.id
_entity.type
_entity.pdbx_description
1 polymer ?
#
loop_
_entity_poly.entity_id
_entity_poly.type
_entity_poly.pdbx_seq_one_letter_code
_entity_poly.pdbx_strand_id
1 'polypeptide(L)'
;MLERLVLPPWLRVGLALPLLVLNLWVLRQLLLPLAPFPALFVAAALIAFLLDIPSRTLAGLGLPRPLALLGVIGITLAGLALAALWLVPRLIEQLGELITALPGWLAEGEVLLNRVQELAAARGLPTDFGDLSSELLSRTSQLASQLSQRLLGLLGATLSLTVNTLIVVVLAVFLLIGGESISQGLLQWLPPAVRALVGQTLNRTFRGYFAGQVLLALILSGAQIVVFTLLAIPYGVLFAVAIGFTTLVPYASALTITAVSVLLALDDPRTGIEVLVAAISVGQVVDQVIQPRLMGSIVGLQPAWLLICLPLGARLGSLLGLGDLLGLLLA
;
A
#
# COMPACT_ATOMS: atom_id res chain seq x y z
N MET A 1 26.42 -35.90 -46.25
CA MET A 1 27.51 -35.92 -45.25
C MET A 1 27.53 -34.57 -44.55
N LEU A 2 26.82 -34.42 -43.44
CA LEU A 2 27.05 -33.31 -42.51
C LEU A 2 27.53 -33.97 -41.22
N GLU A 3 28.84 -34.16 -41.14
CA GLU A 3 29.50 -34.63 -39.93
C GLU A 3 29.10 -33.72 -38.77
N ARG A 4 28.72 -34.33 -37.65
CA ARG A 4 28.38 -33.60 -36.43
C ARG A 4 29.63 -32.84 -35.99
N LEU A 5 29.68 -31.53 -36.26
CA LEU A 5 30.69 -30.63 -35.74
C LEU A 5 30.64 -30.67 -34.21
N VAL A 6 31.47 -31.51 -33.61
CA VAL A 6 31.62 -31.61 -32.15
C VAL A 6 32.50 -30.44 -31.72
N LEU A 7 31.89 -29.26 -31.56
CA LEU A 7 32.58 -28.07 -31.03
C LEU A 7 33.23 -28.42 -29.68
N PRO A 8 34.50 -28.06 -29.45
CA PRO A 8 35.16 -28.33 -28.18
C PRO A 8 34.47 -27.55 -27.03
N PRO A 9 34.45 -28.11 -25.79
CA PRO A 9 33.62 -27.61 -24.70
C PRO A 9 33.93 -26.16 -24.31
N TRP A 10 35.19 -25.72 -24.40
CA TRP A 10 35.59 -24.34 -24.13
C TRP A 10 35.02 -23.34 -25.15
N LEU A 11 34.90 -23.72 -26.43
CA LEU A 11 34.31 -22.88 -27.47
C LEU A 11 32.78 -22.83 -27.35
N ARG A 12 32.15 -23.92 -26.92
CA ARG A 12 30.71 -23.95 -26.59
C ARG A 12 30.40 -23.03 -25.42
N VAL A 13 31.17 -23.11 -24.33
CA VAL A 13 30.98 -22.22 -23.17
C VAL A 13 31.32 -20.77 -23.52
N GLY A 14 32.38 -20.55 -24.31
CA GLY A 14 32.80 -19.22 -24.77
C GLY A 14 31.79 -18.51 -25.67
N LEU A 15 30.98 -19.25 -26.45
CA LEU A 15 29.88 -18.71 -27.25
C LEU A 15 28.55 -18.68 -26.48
N ALA A 16 28.30 -19.65 -25.60
CA ALA A 16 27.05 -19.73 -24.84
C ALA A 16 26.90 -18.61 -23.82
N LEU A 17 27.98 -18.20 -23.15
CA LEU A 17 27.95 -17.10 -22.18
C LEU A 17 27.51 -15.75 -22.80
N PRO A 18 28.15 -15.24 -23.88
CA PRO A 18 27.72 -13.99 -24.50
C PRO A 18 26.34 -14.10 -25.14
N LEU A 19 25.96 -15.26 -25.69
CA LEU A 19 24.59 -15.48 -26.18
C LEU A 19 23.57 -15.48 -25.05
N LEU A 20 23.87 -16.07 -23.89
CA LEU A 20 22.99 -16.02 -22.71
C LEU A 20 22.87 -14.59 -22.19
N VAL A 21 23.97 -13.85 -22.06
CA VAL A 21 23.96 -12.44 -21.64
C VAL A 21 23.17 -11.59 -22.61
N LEU A 22 23.36 -11.77 -23.93
CA LEU A 22 22.60 -11.06 -24.96
C LEU A 22 21.11 -11.40 -24.88
N ASN A 23 20.76 -12.69 -24.77
CA ASN A 23 19.37 -13.11 -24.62
C ASN A 23 18.75 -12.53 -23.34
N LEU A 24 19.47 -12.53 -22.21
CA LEU A 24 18.99 -11.97 -20.95
C LEU A 24 18.83 -10.44 -21.04
N TRP A 25 19.73 -9.77 -21.75
CA TRP A 25 19.66 -8.31 -21.99
C TRP A 25 18.51 -7.92 -22.92
N VAL A 26 18.31 -8.67 -24.02
CA VAL A 26 17.18 -8.47 -24.95
C VAL A 26 15.86 -8.79 -24.27
N LEU A 27 15.80 -9.89 -23.50
CA LEU A 27 14.63 -10.25 -22.71
C LEU A 27 14.31 -9.14 -21.70
N ARG A 28 15.31 -8.57 -21.02
CA ARG A 28 15.13 -7.41 -20.14
C ARG A 28 14.56 -6.21 -20.91
N GLN A 29 15.11 -5.85 -22.08
CA GLN A 29 14.62 -4.74 -22.91
C GLN A 29 13.16 -4.94 -23.39
N LEU A 30 12.77 -6.18 -23.68
CA LEU A 30 11.40 -6.53 -24.08
C LEU A 30 10.42 -6.56 -22.90
N LEU A 31 10.87 -7.03 -21.73
CA LEU A 31 10.03 -7.14 -20.54
C LEU A 31 9.88 -5.81 -19.78
N LEU A 32 10.85 -4.90 -19.84
CA LEU A 32 10.81 -3.62 -19.13
C LEU A 32 9.60 -2.74 -19.55
N PRO A 33 9.24 -2.59 -20.85
CA PRO A 33 8.03 -1.88 -21.25
C PRO A 33 6.73 -2.59 -20.83
N LEU A 34 6.79 -3.91 -20.62
CA LEU A 34 5.66 -4.73 -20.15
C LEU A 34 5.57 -4.78 -18.62
N ALA A 35 6.56 -4.25 -17.89
CA ALA A 35 6.61 -4.24 -16.43
C ALA A 35 5.33 -3.71 -15.73
N PRO A 36 4.58 -2.70 -16.24
CA PRO A 36 3.35 -2.29 -15.59
C PRO A 36 2.22 -3.33 -15.73
N PHE A 37 2.21 -4.20 -16.74
CA PHE A 37 1.11 -5.15 -16.96
C PHE A 37 0.96 -6.20 -15.84
N PRO A 38 2.02 -6.89 -15.36
CA PRO A 38 1.93 -7.78 -14.21
C PRO A 38 1.41 -7.07 -12.96
N ALA A 39 1.86 -5.83 -12.76
CA ALA A 39 1.46 -4.95 -11.68
C ALA A 39 -0.06 -4.66 -11.71
N LEU A 40 -0.58 -4.22 -12.86
CA LEU A 40 -2.02 -3.99 -13.08
C LEU A 40 -2.82 -5.29 -12.93
N PHE A 41 -2.28 -6.42 -13.40
CA PHE A 41 -2.91 -7.73 -13.25
C PHE A 41 -3.02 -8.18 -11.79
N VAL A 42 -1.96 -8.01 -11.01
CA VAL A 42 -1.97 -8.31 -9.57
C VAL A 42 -2.97 -7.41 -8.85
N ALA A 43 -2.97 -6.10 -9.13
CA ALA A 43 -3.93 -5.17 -8.55
C ALA A 43 -5.38 -5.56 -8.88
N ALA A 44 -5.65 -5.86 -10.15
CA ALA A 44 -6.96 -6.33 -10.60
C ALA A 44 -7.37 -7.65 -9.94
N ALA A 45 -6.43 -8.60 -9.78
CA ALA A 45 -6.67 -9.87 -9.11
C ALA A 45 -7.02 -9.68 -7.63
N LEU A 46 -6.33 -8.77 -6.93
CA LEU A 46 -6.63 -8.44 -5.54
C LEU A 46 -8.02 -7.78 -5.39
N ILE A 47 -8.36 -6.86 -6.29
CA ILE A 47 -9.70 -6.24 -6.31
C ILE A 47 -10.76 -7.31 -6.59
N ALA A 48 -10.61 -8.08 -7.66
CA ALA A 48 -11.54 -9.17 -8.01
C ALA A 48 -11.74 -10.14 -6.84
N PHE A 49 -10.64 -10.50 -6.18
CA PHE A 49 -10.67 -11.39 -5.03
C PHE A 49 -11.42 -10.80 -3.83
N LEU A 50 -11.26 -9.50 -3.58
CA LEU A 50 -12.00 -8.78 -2.55
C LEU A 50 -13.50 -8.70 -2.88
N LEU A 51 -13.84 -8.42 -4.14
CA LEU A 51 -15.23 -8.34 -4.63
C LEU A 51 -15.95 -9.70 -4.67
N ASP A 52 -15.20 -10.79 -4.80
CA ASP A 52 -15.79 -12.14 -4.80
C ASP A 52 -16.32 -12.57 -3.41
N ILE A 53 -15.99 -11.84 -2.34
CA ILE A 53 -16.52 -12.11 -1.00
C ILE A 53 -17.96 -11.60 -0.87
N PRO A 54 -18.26 -10.29 -1.06
CA PRO A 54 -19.62 -9.81 -1.00
C PRO A 54 -20.51 -10.48 -2.05
N SER A 55 -19.99 -10.81 -3.24
CA SER A 55 -20.78 -11.46 -4.30
C SER A 55 -21.28 -12.84 -3.86
N ARG A 56 -20.42 -13.65 -3.23
CA ARG A 56 -20.78 -14.97 -2.68
C ARG A 56 -21.72 -14.85 -1.49
N THR A 57 -21.54 -13.85 -0.62
CA THR A 57 -22.47 -13.64 0.49
C THR A 57 -23.87 -13.28 -0.02
N LEU A 58 -23.98 -12.40 -1.02
CA LEU A 58 -25.25 -12.05 -1.66
C LEU A 58 -25.88 -13.25 -2.39
N ALA A 59 -25.08 -14.06 -3.08
CA ALA A 59 -25.57 -15.28 -3.70
C ALA A 59 -26.08 -16.30 -2.66
N GLY A 60 -25.41 -16.39 -1.50
CA GLY A 60 -25.84 -17.21 -0.38
C GLY A 60 -27.14 -16.73 0.29
N LEU A 61 -27.49 -15.45 0.13
CA LEU A 61 -28.77 -14.87 0.57
C LEU A 61 -29.92 -15.14 -0.40
N GLY A 62 -29.71 -15.91 -1.48
CA GLY A 62 -30.75 -16.32 -2.44
C GLY A 62 -30.80 -15.51 -3.73
N LEU A 63 -29.88 -14.55 -3.95
CA LEU A 63 -29.76 -13.86 -5.24
C LEU A 63 -29.13 -14.79 -6.29
N PRO A 64 -29.65 -14.83 -7.53
CA PRO A 64 -28.98 -15.56 -8.60
C PRO A 64 -27.60 -14.94 -8.86
N ARG A 65 -26.58 -15.80 -9.02
CA ARG A 65 -25.17 -15.40 -9.23
C ARG A 65 -24.97 -14.16 -10.13
N PRO A 66 -25.60 -14.02 -11.31
CA PRO A 66 -25.39 -12.84 -12.16
C PRO A 66 -25.88 -11.53 -11.51
N LEU A 67 -26.99 -11.54 -10.77
CA LEU A 67 -27.50 -10.35 -10.07
C LEU A 67 -26.61 -9.97 -8.88
N ALA A 68 -26.12 -10.96 -8.13
CA ALA A 68 -25.17 -10.73 -7.05
C ALA A 68 -23.86 -10.10 -7.57
N LEU A 69 -23.33 -10.60 -8.69
CA LEU A 69 -22.14 -10.05 -9.34
C LEU A 69 -22.38 -8.62 -9.85
N LEU A 70 -23.48 -8.38 -10.58
CA LEU A 70 -23.84 -7.05 -11.07
C LEU A 70 -24.01 -6.04 -9.94
N GLY A 71 -24.68 -6.43 -8.85
CA GLY A 71 -24.88 -5.58 -7.68
C GLY A 71 -23.56 -5.17 -7.02
N VAL A 72 -22.64 -6.13 -6.80
CA VAL A 72 -21.33 -5.83 -6.20
C VAL A 72 -20.48 -4.96 -7.11
N ILE A 73 -20.43 -5.25 -8.40
CA ILE A 73 -19.71 -4.44 -9.38
C ILE A 73 -20.28 -3.02 -9.37
N GLY A 74 -21.61 -2.86 -9.42
CA GLY A 74 -22.28 -1.57 -9.39
C GLY A 74 -21.96 -0.76 -8.14
N ILE A 75 -22.07 -1.36 -6.96
CA ILE A 75 -21.73 -0.71 -5.67
C ILE A 75 -20.25 -0.32 -5.64
N THR A 76 -19.36 -1.18 -6.13
CA THR A 76 -17.92 -0.89 -6.16
C THR A 76 -17.60 0.26 -7.10
N LEU A 77 -18.15 0.25 -8.31
CA LEU A 77 -17.97 1.34 -9.27
C LEU A 77 -18.54 2.66 -8.74
N ALA A 78 -19.70 2.63 -8.08
CA ALA A 78 -20.27 3.80 -7.42
C ALA A 78 -19.36 4.31 -6.29
N GLY A 79 -18.83 3.42 -5.45
CA GLY A 79 -17.89 3.77 -4.39
C GLY A 79 -16.58 4.35 -4.93
N LEU A 80 -16.03 3.77 -5.99
CA LEU A 80 -14.83 4.27 -6.67
C LEU A 80 -15.08 5.64 -7.32
N ALA A 81 -16.24 5.84 -7.95
CA ALA A 81 -16.63 7.13 -8.50
C ALA A 81 -16.78 8.20 -7.40
N LEU A 82 -17.40 7.86 -6.27
CA LEU A 82 -17.51 8.76 -5.11
C LEU A 82 -16.13 9.10 -4.55
N ALA A 83 -15.25 8.11 -4.40
CA ALA A 83 -13.88 8.34 -3.97
C ALA A 83 -13.12 9.24 -4.95
N ALA A 84 -13.25 9.01 -6.27
CA ALA A 84 -12.58 9.80 -7.29
C ALA A 84 -13.10 11.26 -7.35
N LEU A 85 -14.39 11.48 -7.17
CA LEU A 85 -15.02 12.80 -7.28
C LEU A 85 -14.96 13.62 -5.98
N TRP A 86 -14.88 12.96 -4.82
CA TRP A 86 -14.95 13.65 -3.53
C TRP A 86 -13.69 13.45 -2.67
N LEU A 87 -13.26 12.19 -2.49
CA LEU A 87 -12.12 11.88 -1.61
C LEU A 87 -10.79 12.32 -2.24
N VAL A 88 -10.52 11.91 -3.48
CA VAL A 88 -9.26 12.23 -4.20
C VAL A 88 -8.99 13.73 -4.28
N PRO A 89 -9.92 14.60 -4.73
CA PRO A 89 -9.63 16.03 -4.77
C PRO A 89 -9.36 16.60 -3.38
N ARG A 90 -10.07 16.12 -2.34
CA ARG A 90 -9.83 16.56 -0.97
C ARG A 90 -8.47 16.13 -0.43
N LEU A 91 -8.00 14.93 -0.79
CA LEU A 91 -6.66 14.46 -0.46
C LEU A 91 -5.59 15.29 -1.16
N ILE A 92 -5.77 15.63 -2.44
CA ILE A 92 -4.85 16.47 -3.21
C ILE A 92 -4.76 17.87 -2.59
N GLU A 93 -5.90 18.46 -2.25
CA GLU A 93 -5.98 19.77 -1.59
C GLU A 93 -5.24 19.76 -0.25
N GLN A 94 -5.59 18.82 0.65
CA GLN A 94 -4.95 18.72 1.96
C GLN A 94 -3.45 18.41 1.87
N LEU A 95 -3.02 17.59 0.90
CA LEU A 95 -1.61 17.32 0.69
C LEU A 95 -0.87 18.54 0.13
N GLY A 96 -1.51 19.31 -0.76
CA GLY A 96 -0.98 20.58 -1.27
C GLY A 96 -0.80 21.63 -0.16
N GLU A 97 -1.84 21.83 0.65
CA GLU A 97 -1.80 22.72 1.82
C GLU A 97 -0.69 22.30 2.81
N LEU A 98 -0.60 21.00 3.12
CA LEU A 98 0.45 20.46 3.99
C LEU A 98 1.85 20.77 3.45
N ILE A 99 2.09 20.52 2.15
CA ILE A 99 3.38 20.81 1.51
C ILE A 99 3.73 22.30 1.58
N THR A 100 2.74 23.18 1.46
CA THR A 100 2.97 24.63 1.58
C THR A 100 3.22 25.08 3.03
N ALA A 101 2.64 24.40 4.01
CA ALA A 101 2.80 24.73 5.44
C ALA A 101 4.10 24.16 6.03
N LEU A 102 4.59 23.03 5.51
CA LEU A 102 5.76 22.30 6.01
C LEU A 102 7.01 23.18 6.27
N PRO A 103 7.44 24.08 5.35
CA PRO A 103 8.60 24.93 5.61
C PRO A 103 8.44 25.85 6.82
N GLY A 104 7.22 26.36 7.07
CA GLY A 104 6.91 27.19 8.23
C GLY A 104 6.99 26.40 9.53
N TRP A 105 6.35 25.23 9.57
CA TRP A 105 6.37 24.34 10.75
C TRP A 105 7.77 23.89 11.11
N LEU A 106 8.62 23.67 10.11
CA LEU A 106 10.03 23.35 10.32
C LEU A 106 10.79 24.50 10.99
N ALA A 107 10.58 25.74 10.53
CA ALA A 107 11.19 26.92 11.15
C ALA A 107 10.69 27.15 12.59
N GLU A 108 9.41 26.89 12.87
CA GLU A 108 8.85 26.96 14.22
C GLU A 108 9.41 25.84 15.12
N GLY A 109 9.59 24.64 14.58
CA GLY A 109 10.26 23.52 15.23
C GLY A 109 11.70 23.84 15.63
N GLU A 110 12.46 24.55 14.79
CA GLU A 110 13.81 25.03 15.14
C GLU A 110 13.79 25.95 16.36
N VAL A 111 12.84 26.88 16.42
CA VAL A 111 12.70 27.79 17.57
C VAL A 111 12.39 27.01 18.84
N LEU A 112 11.51 26.00 18.75
CA LEU A 112 11.18 25.14 19.89
C LEU A 112 12.41 24.34 20.36
N LEU A 113 13.16 23.76 19.42
CA LEU A 113 14.38 23.02 19.70
C LEU A 113 15.43 23.91 20.36
N ASN A 114 15.62 25.13 19.88
CA ASN A 114 16.56 26.09 20.47
C ASN A 114 16.18 26.43 21.92
N ARG A 115 14.89 26.64 22.21
CA ARG A 115 14.42 26.85 23.60
C ARG A 115 14.65 25.63 24.49
N VAL A 116 14.41 24.43 23.97
CA VAL A 116 14.68 23.18 24.70
C VAL A 116 16.17 23.03 24.98
N GLN A 117 17.02 23.36 24.02
CA GLN A 117 18.48 23.37 24.18
C GLN A 117 18.93 24.38 25.24
N GLU A 118 18.41 25.61 25.23
CA GLU A 118 18.71 26.62 26.26
C GLU A 118 18.30 26.14 27.67
N LEU A 119 17.12 25.52 27.79
CA LEU A 119 16.64 24.94 29.06
C LEU A 119 17.47 23.72 29.50
N ALA A 120 17.93 22.90 28.55
CA ALA A 120 18.80 21.75 28.80
C ALA A 120 20.19 22.19 29.25
N ALA A 121 20.77 23.20 28.58
CA ALA A 121 22.03 23.83 28.93
C ALA A 121 21.99 24.41 30.35
N ALA A 122 20.89 25.09 30.70
CA ALA A 122 20.67 25.64 32.04
C ALA A 122 20.60 24.55 33.14
N ARG A 123 20.34 23.28 32.77
CA ARG A 123 20.31 22.12 33.68
C ARG A 123 21.54 21.21 33.57
N GLY A 124 22.56 21.60 32.79
CA GLY A 124 23.79 20.83 32.58
C GLY A 124 23.58 19.52 31.80
N LEU A 125 22.52 19.43 31.00
CA LEU A 125 22.26 18.28 30.13
C LEU A 125 23.00 18.44 28.79
N PRO A 126 23.28 17.35 28.05
CA PRO A 126 23.92 17.42 26.74
C PRO A 126 23.11 18.28 25.76
N THR A 127 23.78 19.14 24.99
CA THR A 127 23.16 20.16 24.11
C THR A 127 23.39 19.94 22.61
N ASP A 128 24.01 18.82 22.20
CA ASP A 128 24.38 18.53 20.80
C ASP A 128 23.17 18.13 19.92
N PHE A 129 22.12 18.95 19.91
CA PHE A 129 20.95 18.77 19.04
C PHE A 129 21.02 19.65 17.78
N GLY A 130 22.02 20.54 17.65
CA GLY A 130 22.15 21.50 16.55
C GLY A 130 22.47 20.90 15.18
N ASP A 131 23.28 19.84 15.11
CA ASP A 131 23.58 19.17 13.83
C ASP A 131 22.36 18.38 13.31
N LEU A 132 21.57 17.82 14.25
CA LEU A 132 20.33 17.10 13.97
C LEU A 132 19.27 18.00 13.31
N SER A 133 19.15 19.27 13.71
CA SER A 133 18.16 20.18 13.10
C SER A 133 18.48 20.43 11.63
N SER A 134 19.72 20.79 11.29
CA SER A 134 20.13 21.12 9.91
C SER A 134 19.94 19.96 8.92
N GLU A 135 20.26 18.73 9.32
CA GLU A 135 20.09 17.54 8.48
C GLU A 135 18.61 17.12 8.35
N LEU A 136 17.85 17.21 9.45
CA LEU A 136 16.41 16.96 9.42
C LEU A 136 15.69 17.97 8.52
N LEU A 137 16.07 19.25 8.58
CA LEU A 137 15.53 20.31 7.73
C LEU A 137 15.82 20.06 6.27
N SER A 138 17.06 19.71 5.91
CA SER A 138 17.43 19.45 4.52
C SER A 138 16.71 18.22 3.98
N ARG A 139 16.59 17.14 4.77
CA ARG A 139 15.86 15.93 4.39
C ARG A 139 14.36 16.20 4.25
N THR A 140 13.75 16.94 5.18
CA THR A 140 12.31 17.25 5.13
C THR A 140 12.00 18.19 3.97
N SER A 141 12.85 19.18 3.70
CA SER A 141 12.72 20.06 2.53
C SER A 141 12.85 19.27 1.22
N GLN A 142 13.77 18.31 1.16
CA GLN A 142 13.92 17.43 0.00
C GLN A 142 12.67 16.55 -0.18
N LEU A 143 12.14 15.95 0.88
CA LEU A 143 10.90 15.17 0.85
C LEU A 143 9.71 16.02 0.40
N ALA A 144 9.54 17.24 0.92
CA ALA A 144 8.49 18.16 0.51
C ALA A 144 8.61 18.50 -0.99
N SER A 145 9.82 18.74 -1.49
CA SER A 145 10.05 19.00 -2.92
C SER A 145 9.71 17.79 -3.80
N GLN A 146 10.05 16.57 -3.35
CA GLN A 146 9.71 15.34 -4.05
C GLN A 146 8.20 15.10 -4.06
N LEU A 147 7.53 15.30 -2.92
CA LEU A 147 6.07 15.19 -2.82
C LEU A 147 5.37 16.22 -3.72
N SER A 148 5.88 17.46 -3.77
CA SER A 148 5.37 18.51 -4.66
C SER A 148 5.51 18.13 -6.14
N GLN A 149 6.69 17.65 -6.56
CA GLN A 149 6.91 17.16 -7.92
C GLN A 149 5.99 15.99 -8.27
N ARG A 150 5.81 15.05 -7.33
CA ARG A 150 4.89 13.91 -7.49
C ARG A 150 3.44 14.38 -7.63
N LEU A 151 2.99 15.31 -6.78
CA LEU A 151 1.65 15.91 -6.89
C LEU A 151 1.43 16.55 -8.26
N LEU A 152 2.36 17.38 -8.72
CA LEU A 152 2.29 18.00 -10.05
C LEU A 152 2.28 16.94 -11.16
N GLY A 153 3.07 15.88 -11.00
CA GLY A 153 3.06 14.71 -11.87
C GLY A 153 1.70 14.01 -11.91
N LEU A 154 1.04 13.81 -10.77
CA LEU A 154 -0.30 13.22 -10.70
C LEU A 154 -1.36 14.08 -11.40
N LEU A 155 -1.30 15.40 -11.19
CA LEU A 155 -2.19 16.36 -11.86
C LEU A 155 -1.98 16.38 -13.38
N GLY A 156 -0.73 16.29 -13.85
CA GLY A 156 -0.39 16.21 -15.27
C GLY A 156 -0.67 14.85 -15.91
N ALA A 157 -0.62 13.76 -15.14
CA ALA A 157 -0.77 12.39 -15.62
C ALA A 157 -2.22 11.86 -15.62
N THR A 158 -3.21 12.74 -15.50
CA THR A 158 -4.64 12.39 -15.42
C THR A 158 -5.07 11.40 -16.51
N LEU A 159 -4.62 11.57 -17.76
CA LEU A 159 -4.96 10.66 -18.86
C LEU A 159 -4.40 9.24 -18.65
N SER A 160 -3.13 9.12 -18.26
CA SER A 160 -2.47 7.81 -18.02
C SER A 160 -3.05 7.10 -16.80
N LEU A 161 -3.29 7.84 -15.72
CA LEU A 161 -3.94 7.32 -14.51
C LEU A 161 -5.36 6.82 -14.81
N THR A 162 -6.11 7.54 -15.64
CA THR A 162 -7.46 7.15 -16.05
C THR A 162 -7.44 5.86 -16.85
N VAL A 163 -6.54 5.74 -17.84
CA VAL A 163 -6.41 4.52 -18.66
C VAL A 163 -5.99 3.31 -17.81
N ASN A 164 -4.98 3.45 -16.96
CA ASN A 164 -4.51 2.36 -16.09
C ASN A 164 -5.60 1.93 -15.10
N THR A 165 -6.32 2.87 -14.51
CA THR A 165 -7.44 2.59 -13.61
C THR A 165 -8.55 1.83 -14.34
N LEU A 166 -8.90 2.27 -15.55
CA LEU A 166 -9.90 1.60 -16.38
C LEU A 166 -9.47 0.18 -16.74
N ILE A 167 -8.21 -0.03 -17.12
CA ILE A 167 -7.65 -1.37 -17.39
C ILE A 167 -7.77 -2.26 -16.14
N VAL A 168 -7.39 -1.76 -14.97
CA VAL A 168 -7.47 -2.52 -13.70
C VAL A 168 -8.91 -2.89 -13.38
N VAL A 169 -9.85 -1.96 -13.51
CA VAL A 169 -11.28 -2.20 -13.26
C VAL A 169 -11.83 -3.25 -14.23
N VAL A 170 -11.56 -3.10 -15.53
CA VAL A 170 -12.01 -4.06 -16.56
C VAL A 170 -11.44 -5.44 -16.27
N LEU A 171 -10.13 -5.53 -16.00
CA LEU A 171 -9.46 -6.78 -15.68
C LEU A 171 -9.98 -7.41 -14.39
N ALA A 172 -10.28 -6.61 -13.37
CA ALA A 172 -10.86 -7.08 -12.13
C ALA A 172 -12.25 -7.71 -12.38
N VAL A 173 -13.07 -7.11 -13.25
CA VAL A 173 -14.37 -7.69 -13.64
C VAL A 173 -14.18 -9.03 -14.38
N PHE A 174 -13.25 -9.11 -15.33
CA PHE A 174 -12.95 -10.38 -16.02
C PHE A 174 -12.45 -11.46 -15.06
N LEU A 175 -11.55 -11.11 -14.15
CA LEU A 175 -11.02 -12.03 -13.13
C LEU A 175 -12.08 -12.40 -12.09
N LEU A 176 -13.04 -11.53 -11.79
CA LEU A 176 -14.16 -11.84 -10.90
C LEU A 176 -15.10 -12.87 -11.54
N ILE A 177 -15.37 -12.75 -12.85
CA ILE A 177 -16.23 -13.68 -13.59
C ILE A 177 -15.52 -15.03 -13.82
N GLY A 178 -14.23 -15.02 -14.16
CA GLY A 178 -13.46 -16.20 -14.58
C GLY A 178 -12.44 -16.75 -13.56
N GLY A 179 -12.34 -16.16 -12.37
CA GLY A 179 -11.23 -16.38 -11.43
C GLY A 179 -11.09 -17.82 -10.94
N GLU A 180 -12.19 -18.56 -10.83
CA GLU A 180 -12.18 -19.96 -10.40
C GLU A 180 -11.37 -20.82 -11.38
N SER A 181 -11.56 -20.64 -12.69
CA SER A 181 -10.80 -21.37 -13.73
C SER A 181 -9.30 -21.05 -13.68
N ILE A 182 -8.94 -19.79 -13.42
CA ILE A 182 -7.54 -19.37 -13.35
C ILE A 182 -6.85 -19.97 -12.14
N SER A 183 -7.50 -19.92 -10.97
CA SER A 183 -6.97 -20.51 -9.74
C SER A 183 -6.75 -22.01 -9.87
N GLN A 184 -7.68 -22.72 -10.52
CA GLN A 184 -7.56 -24.15 -10.79
C GLN A 184 -6.42 -24.46 -11.76
N GLY A 185 -6.24 -23.65 -12.81
CA GLY A 185 -5.12 -23.78 -13.75
C GLY A 185 -3.76 -23.60 -13.08
N LEU A 186 -3.62 -22.59 -12.21
CA LEU A 186 -2.38 -22.37 -11.44
C LEU A 186 -2.10 -23.53 -10.47
N LEU A 187 -3.14 -24.07 -9.83
CA LEU A 187 -3.00 -25.24 -8.96
C LEU A 187 -2.54 -26.50 -9.72
N GLN A 188 -2.77 -26.58 -11.03
CA GLN A 188 -2.29 -27.71 -11.84
C GLN A 188 -0.77 -27.75 -12.00
N TRP A 189 -0.08 -26.62 -11.80
CA TRP A 189 1.39 -26.58 -11.83
C TRP A 189 2.02 -27.17 -10.57
N LEU A 190 1.25 -27.33 -9.50
CA LEU A 190 1.72 -27.97 -8.28
C LEU A 190 1.61 -29.51 -8.37
N PRO A 191 2.52 -30.23 -7.69
CA PRO A 191 2.43 -31.68 -7.52
C PRO A 191 1.08 -32.09 -6.93
N PRO A 192 0.48 -33.21 -7.37
CA PRO A 192 -0.84 -33.65 -6.91
C PRO A 192 -0.95 -33.79 -5.39
N ALA A 193 0.13 -34.21 -4.73
CA ALA A 193 0.18 -34.44 -3.29
C ALA A 193 -0.06 -33.18 -2.45
N VAL A 194 0.35 -32.01 -2.93
CA VAL A 194 0.24 -30.73 -2.19
C VAL A 194 -0.88 -29.84 -2.72
N ARG A 195 -1.42 -30.12 -3.90
CA ARG A 195 -2.40 -29.28 -4.61
C ARG A 195 -3.64 -28.96 -3.76
N ALA A 196 -4.24 -29.98 -3.14
CA ALA A 196 -5.45 -29.81 -2.34
C ALA A 196 -5.15 -29.00 -1.06
N LEU A 197 -4.05 -29.33 -0.38
CA LEU A 197 -3.62 -28.65 0.84
C LEU A 197 -3.34 -27.16 0.59
N VAL A 198 -2.55 -26.87 -0.45
CA VAL A 198 -2.20 -25.49 -0.82
C VAL A 198 -3.44 -24.72 -1.26
N GLY A 199 -4.28 -25.29 -2.14
CA GLY A 199 -5.48 -24.61 -2.62
C GLY A 199 -6.45 -24.24 -1.50
N GLN A 200 -6.73 -25.16 -0.57
CA GLN A 200 -7.63 -24.90 0.55
C GLN A 200 -7.04 -23.92 1.57
N THR A 201 -5.76 -24.09 1.92
CA THR A 201 -5.10 -23.25 2.92
C THR A 201 -4.89 -21.83 2.40
N LEU A 202 -4.41 -21.69 1.16
CA LEU A 202 -4.23 -20.39 0.53
C LEU A 202 -5.57 -19.68 0.41
N ASN A 203 -6.61 -20.35 -0.13
CA ASN A 203 -7.90 -19.70 -0.31
C ASN A 203 -8.55 -19.33 1.03
N ARG A 204 -8.52 -20.19 2.06
CA ARG A 204 -9.15 -19.87 3.35
C ARG A 204 -8.39 -18.79 4.12
N THR A 205 -7.07 -18.95 4.25
CA THR A 205 -6.24 -18.09 5.09
C THR A 205 -5.96 -16.75 4.42
N PHE A 206 -5.57 -16.75 3.13
CA PHE A 206 -5.30 -15.51 2.41
C PHE A 206 -6.58 -14.71 2.17
N ARG A 207 -7.69 -15.37 1.81
CA ARG A 207 -8.97 -14.67 1.58
C ARG A 207 -9.48 -13.97 2.80
N GLY A 208 -9.61 -14.72 3.89
CA GLY A 208 -10.13 -14.13 5.10
C GLY A 208 -9.18 -13.07 5.66
N TYR A 209 -7.87 -13.31 5.69
CA TYR A 209 -6.91 -12.35 6.24
C TYR A 209 -6.89 -11.05 5.42
N PHE A 210 -6.69 -11.14 4.10
CA PHE A 210 -6.57 -9.97 3.24
C PHE A 210 -7.87 -9.15 3.23
N ALA A 211 -9.02 -9.80 3.11
CA ALA A 211 -10.30 -9.09 3.13
C ALA A 211 -10.62 -8.51 4.50
N GLY A 212 -10.29 -9.23 5.58
CA GLY A 212 -10.37 -8.72 6.93
C GLY A 212 -9.52 -7.45 7.11
N GLN A 213 -8.29 -7.44 6.59
CA GLN A 213 -7.40 -6.27 6.66
C GLN A 213 -7.94 -5.08 5.85
N VAL A 214 -8.43 -5.31 4.63
CA VAL A 214 -9.01 -4.22 3.84
C VAL A 214 -10.26 -3.65 4.50
N LEU A 215 -11.14 -4.51 5.03
CA LEU A 215 -12.32 -4.04 5.74
C LEU A 215 -11.96 -3.31 7.04
N LEU A 216 -10.95 -3.79 7.78
CA LEU A 216 -10.43 -3.12 8.98
C LEU A 216 -9.85 -1.74 8.63
N ALA A 217 -9.10 -1.64 7.54
CA ALA A 217 -8.55 -0.38 7.03
C ALA A 217 -9.65 0.63 6.70
N LEU A 218 -10.72 0.19 6.02
CA LEU A 218 -11.87 1.04 5.70
C LEU A 218 -12.61 1.50 6.96
N ILE A 219 -12.81 0.61 7.93
CA ILE A 219 -13.47 0.94 9.20
C ILE A 219 -12.62 1.94 10.00
N LEU A 220 -11.32 1.69 10.13
CA LEU A 220 -10.40 2.56 10.86
C LEU A 220 -10.33 3.94 10.20
N SER A 221 -10.11 3.98 8.89
CA SER A 221 -10.07 5.23 8.11
C SER A 221 -11.39 6.00 8.24
N GLY A 222 -12.53 5.34 8.04
CA GLY A 222 -13.84 5.97 8.18
C GLY A 222 -14.10 6.52 9.58
N ALA A 223 -13.78 5.75 10.62
CA ALA A 223 -13.94 6.20 12.00
C ALA A 223 -13.02 7.38 12.34
N GLN A 224 -11.77 7.34 11.89
CA GLN A 224 -10.83 8.44 12.09
C GLN A 224 -11.21 9.69 11.30
N ILE A 225 -11.73 9.57 10.07
CA ILE A 225 -12.26 10.71 9.30
C ILE A 225 -13.36 11.41 10.13
N VAL A 226 -14.30 10.64 10.69
CA VAL A 226 -15.39 11.20 11.50
C VAL A 226 -14.83 11.92 12.73
N VAL A 227 -13.96 11.26 13.49
CA VAL A 227 -13.40 11.84 14.73
C VAL A 227 -12.53 13.06 14.44
N PHE A 228 -11.66 13.00 13.44
CA PHE A 228 -10.79 14.13 13.09
C PHE A 228 -11.58 15.32 12.54
N THR A 229 -12.66 15.07 11.81
CA THR A 229 -13.55 16.14 11.35
C THR A 229 -14.30 16.77 12.52
N LEU A 230 -14.78 15.98 13.49
CA LEU A 230 -15.45 16.49 14.68
C LEU A 230 -14.53 17.32 15.58
N LEU A 231 -13.26 16.95 15.67
CA LEU A 231 -12.22 17.69 16.40
C LEU A 231 -11.61 18.84 15.60
N ALA A 232 -12.07 19.07 14.36
CA ALA A 232 -11.52 20.07 13.45
C ALA A 232 -9.99 19.95 13.24
N ILE A 233 -9.48 18.72 13.26
CA ILE A 233 -8.06 18.44 13.07
C ILE A 233 -7.65 18.81 11.63
N PRO A 234 -6.59 19.64 11.46
CA PRO A 234 -6.12 20.01 10.13
C PRO A 234 -5.62 18.78 9.37
N TYR A 235 -5.93 18.72 8.08
CA TYR A 235 -5.58 17.58 7.21
C TYR A 235 -6.14 16.22 7.68
N GLY A 236 -7.21 16.23 8.48
CA GLY A 236 -7.76 15.01 9.08
C GLY A 236 -8.13 13.91 8.09
N VAL A 237 -8.68 14.25 6.92
CA VAL A 237 -9.04 13.24 5.90
C VAL A 237 -7.78 12.58 5.34
N LEU A 238 -6.74 13.37 5.01
CA LEU A 238 -5.45 12.88 4.56
C LEU A 238 -4.81 11.94 5.58
N PHE A 239 -4.74 12.34 6.86
CA PHE A 239 -4.13 11.52 7.90
C PHE A 239 -4.93 10.25 8.19
N ALA A 240 -6.25 10.32 8.26
CA ALA A 240 -7.09 9.15 8.49
C ALA A 240 -7.01 8.12 7.33
N VAL A 241 -6.94 8.59 6.08
CA VAL A 241 -6.69 7.72 4.92
C VAL A 241 -5.29 7.12 4.97
N ALA A 242 -4.27 7.91 5.31
CA ALA A 242 -2.90 7.41 5.44
C ALA A 242 -2.77 6.34 6.54
N ILE A 243 -3.34 6.58 7.73
CA ILE A 243 -3.32 5.62 8.85
C ILE A 243 -4.10 4.35 8.49
N GLY A 244 -5.29 4.49 7.88
CA GLY A 244 -6.07 3.36 7.41
C GLY A 244 -5.34 2.56 6.34
N PHE A 245 -4.66 3.21 5.40
CA PHE A 245 -3.88 2.53 4.38
C PHE A 245 -2.69 1.77 4.99
N THR A 246 -1.94 2.39 5.91
CA THR A 246 -0.78 1.73 6.54
C THR A 246 -1.17 0.63 7.50
N THR A 247 -2.41 0.57 8.00
CA THR A 247 -2.87 -0.56 8.82
C THR A 247 -2.92 -1.90 8.08
N LEU A 248 -2.89 -1.89 6.74
CA LEU A 248 -2.75 -3.11 5.93
C LEU A 248 -1.42 -3.82 6.20
N VAL A 249 -0.41 -3.07 6.63
CA VAL A 249 0.90 -3.57 7.05
C VAL A 249 0.96 -3.60 8.57
N PRO A 250 1.23 -4.76 9.20
CA PRO A 250 1.34 -4.85 10.65
C PRO A 250 2.29 -3.80 11.23
N TYR A 251 1.86 -3.13 12.30
CA TYR A 251 2.59 -2.07 13.02
C TYR A 251 2.86 -0.77 12.26
N ALA A 252 2.62 -0.70 10.94
CA ALA A 252 2.92 0.51 10.16
C ALA A 252 1.99 1.68 10.50
N SER A 253 0.73 1.41 10.85
CA SER A 253 -0.22 2.45 11.29
C SER A 253 0.24 3.19 12.54
N ALA A 254 0.88 2.51 13.51
CA ALA A 254 1.43 3.15 14.70
C ALA A 254 2.56 4.15 14.36
N LEU A 255 3.40 3.79 13.39
CA LEU A 255 4.43 4.71 12.88
C LEU A 255 3.80 5.91 12.17
N THR A 256 2.77 5.70 11.35
CA THR A 256 2.03 6.80 10.70
C THR A 256 1.39 7.73 11.72
N ILE A 257 0.70 7.19 12.72
CA ILE A 257 0.07 7.97 13.80
C ILE A 257 1.12 8.84 14.51
N THR A 258 2.25 8.25 14.87
CA THR A 258 3.34 8.97 15.53
C THR A 258 3.90 10.07 14.62
N ALA A 259 4.15 9.75 13.36
CA ALA A 259 4.69 10.70 12.39
C ALA A 259 3.77 11.91 12.18
N VAL A 260 2.47 11.69 11.95
CA VAL A 260 1.51 12.79 11.75
C VAL A 260 1.30 13.61 13.03
N SER A 261 1.33 12.96 14.20
CA SER A 261 1.19 13.65 15.49
C SER A 261 2.39 14.54 15.79
N VAL A 262 3.61 14.03 15.56
CA VAL A 262 4.84 14.82 15.70
C VAL A 262 4.85 15.97 14.69
N LEU A 263 4.42 15.71 13.45
CA LEU A 263 4.40 16.72 12.42
C LEU A 263 3.48 17.89 12.78
N LEU A 264 2.27 17.62 13.27
CA LEU A 264 1.36 18.66 13.74
C LEU A 264 1.83 19.34 15.02
N ALA A 265 2.58 18.63 15.88
CA ALA A 265 3.16 19.20 17.09
C ALA A 265 4.26 20.23 16.81
N LEU A 266 4.83 20.26 15.59
CA LEU A 266 5.80 21.28 15.18
C LEU A 266 5.17 22.67 15.02
N ASP A 267 3.92 22.70 14.54
CA ASP A 267 3.10 23.92 14.42
C ASP A 267 2.47 24.27 15.79
N ASP A 268 1.68 23.34 16.33
CA ASP A 268 1.07 23.49 17.64
C ASP A 268 1.12 22.16 18.42
N PRO A 269 1.88 22.10 19.53
CA PRO A 269 1.98 20.91 20.37
C PRO A 269 0.63 20.38 20.85
N ARG A 270 -0.38 21.24 21.04
CA ARG A 270 -1.72 20.80 21.47
C ARG A 270 -2.41 20.00 20.38
N THR A 271 -2.44 20.54 19.16
CA THR A 271 -2.98 19.86 17.98
C THR A 271 -2.30 18.50 17.75
N GLY A 272 -0.97 18.43 17.88
CA GLY A 272 -0.24 17.16 17.78
C GLY A 272 -0.65 16.11 18.83
N ILE A 273 -0.86 16.53 20.09
CA ILE A 273 -1.36 15.66 21.16
C ILE A 273 -2.81 15.24 20.90
N GLU A 274 -3.66 16.16 20.45
CA GLU A 274 -5.06 15.88 20.14
C GLU A 274 -5.19 14.80 19.06
N VAL A 275 -4.42 14.90 17.97
CA VAL A 275 -4.37 13.86 16.92
C VAL A 275 -3.88 12.54 17.47
N LEU A 276 -2.81 12.54 18.26
CA LEU A 276 -2.24 11.31 18.84
C LEU A 276 -3.28 10.57 19.69
N VAL A 277 -3.91 11.30 20.62
CA VAL A 277 -4.92 10.75 21.54
C VAL A 277 -6.15 10.29 20.76
N ALA A 278 -6.64 11.08 19.81
CA ALA A 278 -7.80 10.71 19.00
C ALA A 278 -7.52 9.47 18.14
N ALA A 279 -6.38 9.43 17.45
CA ALA A 279 -5.98 8.33 16.59
C ALA A 279 -5.81 7.02 17.37
N ILE A 280 -5.12 7.06 18.51
CA ILE A 280 -4.94 5.91 19.40
C ILE A 280 -6.30 5.48 19.97
N SER A 281 -7.14 6.41 20.41
CA SER A 281 -8.45 6.05 20.99
C SER A 281 -9.33 5.30 19.98
N VAL A 282 -9.43 5.80 18.76
CA VAL A 282 -10.16 5.12 17.68
C VAL A 282 -9.49 3.78 17.35
N GLY A 283 -8.17 3.75 17.22
CA GLY A 283 -7.40 2.53 16.96
C GLY A 283 -7.65 1.46 18.01
N GLN A 284 -7.62 1.81 19.30
CA GLN A 284 -7.89 0.88 20.40
C GLN A 284 -9.31 0.31 20.36
N VAL A 285 -10.32 1.12 20.01
CA VAL A 285 -11.69 0.62 19.84
C VAL A 285 -11.75 -0.37 18.67
N VAL A 286 -11.10 -0.04 17.56
CA VAL A 286 -11.06 -0.92 16.38
C VAL A 286 -10.33 -2.23 16.72
N ASP A 287 -9.16 -2.17 17.33
CA ASP A 287 -8.31 -3.32 17.65
C ASP A 287 -8.89 -4.22 18.74
N GLN A 288 -9.55 -3.64 19.76
CA GLN A 288 -10.09 -4.42 20.88
C GLN A 288 -11.52 -4.92 20.64
N VAL A 289 -12.33 -4.22 19.82
CA VAL A 289 -13.76 -4.55 19.64
C VAL A 289 -14.04 -5.11 18.26
N ILE A 290 -13.54 -4.45 17.21
CA ILE A 290 -13.90 -4.77 15.82
C ILE A 290 -13.02 -5.89 15.28
N GLN A 291 -11.71 -5.79 15.47
CA GLN A 291 -10.74 -6.75 14.95
C GLN A 291 -10.99 -8.17 15.45
N PRO A 292 -11.28 -8.45 16.75
CA PRO A 292 -11.52 -9.82 17.19
C PRO A 292 -12.81 -10.41 16.62
N ARG A 293 -13.84 -9.58 16.41
CA ARG A 293 -15.11 -10.01 15.79
C ARG A 293 -14.96 -10.27 14.30
N LEU A 294 -14.12 -9.48 13.63
CA LEU A 294 -13.89 -9.57 12.20
C LEU A 294 -12.89 -10.67 11.82
N MET A 295 -11.81 -10.81 12.59
CA MET A 295 -10.69 -11.71 12.29
C MET A 295 -10.62 -12.96 13.17
N GLY A 296 -11.44 -13.06 14.23
CA GLY A 296 -11.29 -14.08 15.28
C GLY A 296 -11.36 -15.54 14.80
N SER A 297 -12.06 -15.83 13.70
CA SER A 297 -12.14 -17.17 13.10
C SER A 297 -11.15 -17.39 11.94
N ILE A 298 -10.40 -16.36 11.56
CA ILE A 298 -9.82 -16.24 10.21
C ILE A 298 -8.32 -16.54 10.17
N VAL A 299 -7.58 -16.41 11.28
CA VAL A 299 -6.11 -16.34 11.20
C VAL A 299 -5.43 -17.19 12.27
N GLY A 300 -4.88 -18.33 11.85
CA GLY A 300 -3.88 -19.10 12.61
C GLY A 300 -2.43 -18.73 12.22
N LEU A 301 -2.23 -17.64 11.47
CA LEU A 301 -0.90 -17.18 11.08
C LEU A 301 -0.25 -16.44 12.25
N GLN A 302 0.90 -16.95 12.71
CA GLN A 302 1.71 -16.23 13.68
C GLN A 302 2.22 -14.92 13.04
N PRO A 303 2.03 -13.75 13.68
CA PRO A 303 2.47 -12.46 13.15
C PRO A 303 3.95 -12.40 12.77
N ALA A 304 4.80 -13.20 13.42
CA ALA A 304 6.23 -13.31 13.11
C ALA A 304 6.49 -13.67 11.64
N TRP A 305 5.68 -14.55 11.04
CA TRP A 305 5.84 -14.92 9.63
C TRP A 305 5.54 -13.74 8.71
N LEU A 306 4.61 -12.85 9.04
CA LEU A 306 4.31 -11.67 8.25
C LEU A 306 5.52 -10.71 8.21
N LEU A 307 6.20 -10.53 9.35
CA LEU A 307 7.39 -9.69 9.43
C LEU A 307 8.55 -10.22 8.58
N ILE A 308 8.65 -11.54 8.39
CA ILE A 308 9.68 -12.16 7.54
C ILE A 308 9.25 -12.15 6.07
N CYS A 309 8.00 -12.51 5.80
CA CYS A 309 7.48 -12.62 4.44
C CYS A 309 7.34 -11.27 3.74
N LEU A 310 7.06 -10.18 4.46
CA LEU A 310 6.83 -8.87 3.86
C LEU A 310 8.10 -8.29 3.21
N PRO A 311 9.27 -8.20 3.88
CA PRO A 311 10.51 -7.77 3.24
C PRO A 311 10.96 -8.72 2.12
N LEU A 312 10.79 -10.03 2.32
CA LEU A 312 11.18 -11.02 1.33
C LEU A 312 10.31 -10.94 0.07
N GLY A 313 9.00 -10.80 0.26
CA GLY A 313 8.02 -10.56 -0.79
C GLY A 313 8.27 -9.25 -1.52
N ALA A 314 8.66 -8.18 -0.80
CA ALA A 314 9.02 -6.90 -1.42
C ALA A 314 10.26 -7.03 -2.32
N ARG A 315 11.30 -7.74 -1.85
CA ARG A 315 12.50 -8.03 -2.66
C ARG A 315 12.16 -8.90 -3.87
N LEU A 316 11.39 -9.96 -3.70
CA LEU A 316 10.96 -10.82 -4.82
C LEU A 316 10.09 -10.05 -5.82
N GLY A 317 9.16 -9.22 -5.33
CA GLY A 317 8.36 -8.32 -6.16
C GLY A 317 9.24 -7.37 -6.97
N SER A 318 10.28 -6.79 -6.35
CA SER A 318 11.23 -5.93 -7.06
C SER A 318 11.97 -6.64 -8.19
N LEU A 319 12.33 -7.91 -8.00
CA LEU A 319 12.98 -8.72 -9.04
C LEU A 319 12.04 -9.05 -10.21
N LEU A 320 10.73 -9.15 -9.94
CA LEU A 320 9.69 -9.46 -10.93
C LEU A 320 9.15 -8.20 -11.63
N GLY A 321 9.75 -7.02 -11.40
CA GLY A 321 9.25 -5.76 -11.95
C GLY A 321 8.01 -5.19 -11.25
N LEU A 322 7.58 -5.79 -10.13
CA LEU A 322 6.54 -5.27 -9.23
C LEU A 322 7.11 -4.24 -8.22
N GLY A 323 8.43 -4.02 -8.23
CA GLY A 323 9.13 -3.15 -7.28
C GLY A 323 8.68 -1.70 -7.30
N ASP A 324 8.34 -1.18 -8.47
CA ASP A 324 7.89 0.21 -8.61
C ASP A 324 6.52 0.44 -7.93
N LEU A 325 5.64 -0.57 -7.90
CA LEU A 325 4.36 -0.51 -7.18
C LEU A 325 4.54 -0.54 -5.65
N LEU A 326 5.41 -1.41 -5.14
CA LEU A 326 5.67 -1.47 -3.69
C LEU A 326 6.49 -0.26 -3.22
N GLY A 327 7.38 0.27 -4.06
CA GLY A 327 8.05 1.54 -3.84
C GLY A 327 7.06 2.71 -3.78
N LEU A 328 6.02 2.72 -4.60
CA LEU A 328 4.92 3.71 -4.53
C LEU A 328 3.98 3.52 -3.32
N LEU A 329 3.81 2.30 -2.82
CA LEU A 329 2.96 1.99 -1.66
C LEU A 329 3.70 2.16 -0.32
N LEU A 330 5.04 2.16 -0.31
CA LEU A 330 5.89 2.23 0.89
C LEU A 330 6.82 3.45 0.95
N ALA A 331 6.80 4.36 -0.04
CA ALA A 331 7.60 5.59 -0.05
C ALA A 331 6.76 6.84 -0.30
#